data_AF-A0A5C7SHS7-F1
#
_entry.id   AF-A0A5C7SHS7-F1
#
_cell.length_a   1.000
_cell.length_b   1.000
_cell.length_c   1.000
_cell.angle_alpha   90.00
_cell.angle_beta   90.00
_cell.angle_gamma   90.00
#
_symmetry.space_group_name_H-M   'P 1'
#
loop_
_entity.id
_entity.type
_entity.pdbx_description
1 polymer ?
#
loop_
_entity_poly.entity_id
_entity_poly.type
_entity_poly.pdbx_seq_one_letter_code
_entity_poly.pdbx_strand_id
1 'polypeptide(L)'
;MDRSIMTVLATIVFLPPAFAQQGDAARGQRDFQVCAPCHSLESDRNMTGPSLADLWNRKAGTLPSFSRYSQALKSSGITWDDTTLNEWLRDPQHLIPGNTMPFPGVKDAGRRGDLLAFLKEATQPGHAPPSVVQRGNQMGGMMGMMGGGAVPNLKKLEPDERVQTITHCRDTYRVTTADGKTRDFWERNLRFKTDVGEDGPQKGAPAIVSAGMMGDRADVIFAVPEEISGAISSHC
;
A
#
# COMPACT_ATOMS: atom_id res chain seq x y z
N MET A 1 38.30 -49.53 54.50
CA MET A 1 39.29 -48.60 53.88
C MET A 1 39.76 -49.35 52.65
N ASP A 2 39.37 -49.03 51.41
CA ASP A 2 39.23 -47.71 50.81
C ASP A 2 38.14 -47.63 49.73
N ARG A 3 37.59 -46.42 49.56
CA ARG A 3 36.59 -46.04 48.57
C ARG A 3 37.32 -45.59 47.30
N SER A 4 37.15 -46.27 46.18
CA SER A 4 37.59 -45.76 44.87
C SER A 4 36.41 -45.10 44.16
N ILE A 5 36.47 -43.77 44.08
CA ILE A 5 35.53 -42.89 43.37
C ILE A 5 35.83 -43.00 41.87
N MET A 6 34.85 -43.43 41.09
CA MET A 6 34.93 -43.48 39.62
C MET A 6 34.36 -42.18 39.05
N THR A 7 35.25 -41.32 38.56
CA THR A 7 34.92 -40.00 37.99
C THR A 7 34.25 -40.17 36.63
N VAL A 8 33.01 -39.70 36.49
CA VAL A 8 32.28 -39.65 35.21
C VAL A 8 32.69 -38.38 34.46
N LEU A 9 33.36 -38.52 33.31
CA LEU A 9 33.58 -37.41 32.37
C LEU A 9 32.28 -37.13 31.61
N ALA A 10 31.64 -36.01 31.92
CA ALA A 10 30.52 -35.48 31.14
C ALA A 10 31.05 -34.68 29.93
N THR A 11 30.90 -35.23 28.72
CA THR A 11 31.13 -34.49 27.47
C THR A 11 30.03 -33.45 27.27
N ILE A 12 30.38 -32.17 27.43
CA ILE A 12 29.53 -31.04 27.08
C ILE A 12 29.55 -30.89 25.55
N VAL A 13 28.44 -31.21 24.90
CA VAL A 13 28.23 -30.94 23.47
C VAL A 13 27.95 -29.44 23.32
N PHE A 14 28.93 -28.70 22.82
CA PHE A 14 28.78 -27.29 22.48
C PHE A 14 28.04 -27.19 21.13
N LEU A 15 26.71 -27.02 21.14
CA LEU A 15 25.99 -26.64 19.94
C LEU A 15 26.33 -25.18 19.62
N PRO A 16 26.92 -24.86 18.45
CA PRO A 16 27.06 -23.47 18.06
C PRO A 16 25.67 -22.84 17.96
N PRO A 17 25.50 -21.57 18.36
CA PRO A 17 24.26 -20.87 18.12
C PRO A 17 23.99 -20.92 16.62
N ALA A 18 22.78 -21.34 16.23
CA ALA A 18 22.30 -21.18 14.88
C ALA A 18 22.31 -19.67 14.59
N PHE A 19 23.35 -19.20 13.91
CA PHE A 19 23.35 -17.86 13.35
C PHE A 19 22.13 -17.82 12.43
N ALA A 20 21.11 -17.05 12.81
CA ALA A 20 20.06 -16.66 11.90
C ALA A 20 20.77 -16.10 10.67
N GLN A 21 20.68 -16.83 9.56
CA GLN A 21 21.40 -16.49 8.34
C GLN A 21 20.95 -15.08 7.95
N GLN A 22 21.83 -14.09 8.14
CA GLN A 22 21.55 -12.71 7.75
C GLN A 22 21.21 -12.74 6.26
N GLY A 23 20.02 -12.24 5.92
CA GLY A 23 19.57 -12.21 4.54
C GLY A 23 20.56 -11.46 3.64
N ASP A 24 20.55 -11.78 2.36
CA ASP A 24 21.34 -11.11 1.34
C ASP A 24 20.55 -9.93 0.77
N ALA A 25 20.97 -8.71 1.12
CA ALA A 25 20.33 -7.49 0.68
C ALA A 25 20.30 -7.32 -0.85
N ALA A 26 21.28 -7.86 -1.59
CA ALA A 26 21.30 -7.78 -3.04
C ALA A 26 20.24 -8.71 -3.67
N ARG A 27 19.98 -9.88 -3.07
CA ARG A 27 18.81 -10.70 -3.43
C ARG A 27 17.52 -10.01 -3.01
N GLY A 28 17.48 -9.43 -1.81
CA GLY A 28 16.33 -8.69 -1.30
C GLY A 28 15.91 -7.51 -2.18
N GLN A 29 16.86 -6.81 -2.80
CA GLN A 29 16.58 -5.74 -3.76
C GLN A 29 15.79 -6.25 -4.98
N ARG A 30 16.07 -7.49 -5.43
CA ARG A 30 15.29 -8.12 -6.51
C ARG A 30 13.91 -8.53 -6.02
N ASP A 31 13.80 -9.04 -4.80
CA ASP A 31 12.50 -9.37 -4.20
C ASP A 31 11.63 -8.13 -3.96
N PHE A 32 12.23 -6.95 -3.72
CA PHE A 32 11.52 -5.68 -3.55
C PHE A 32 10.75 -5.22 -4.81
N GLN A 33 11.02 -5.79 -6.00
CA GLN A 33 10.30 -5.44 -7.23
C GLN A 33 8.78 -5.66 -7.12
N VAL A 34 8.32 -6.55 -6.23
CA VAL A 34 6.89 -6.74 -5.95
C VAL A 34 6.28 -5.61 -5.10
N CYS A 35 7.11 -4.86 -4.38
CA CYS A 35 6.71 -3.75 -3.51
C CYS A 35 6.82 -2.39 -4.20
N ALA A 36 7.79 -2.24 -5.11
CA ALA A 36 8.13 -1.00 -5.81
C ALA A 36 6.96 -0.30 -6.55
N PRO A 37 5.95 -1.01 -7.11
CA PRO A 37 4.79 -0.36 -7.72
C PRO A 37 3.92 0.44 -6.74
N CYS A 38 3.95 0.08 -5.45
CA CYS A 38 3.10 0.68 -4.43
C CYS A 38 3.87 1.49 -3.40
N HIS A 39 5.18 1.30 -3.27
CA HIS A 39 5.96 1.91 -2.20
C HIS A 39 7.22 2.59 -2.74
N SER A 40 7.47 3.80 -2.24
CA SER A 40 8.74 4.51 -2.41
C SER A 40 9.67 4.21 -1.23
N LEU A 41 10.98 4.28 -1.49
CA LEU A 41 12.02 4.30 -0.46
C LEU A 41 12.47 5.72 -0.08
N GLU A 42 12.02 6.73 -0.84
CA GLU A 42 12.28 8.14 -0.53
C GLU A 42 11.32 8.64 0.55
N SER A 43 11.82 9.41 1.52
CA SER A 43 11.03 10.00 2.61
C SER A 43 9.85 10.81 2.08
N ASP A 44 8.69 10.60 2.69
CA ASP A 44 7.41 11.26 2.39
C ASP A 44 6.89 11.18 0.94
N ARG A 45 7.57 10.42 0.07
CA ARG A 45 7.09 10.15 -1.29
C ARG A 45 6.09 8.99 -1.28
N ASN A 46 4.83 9.30 -0.99
CA ASN A 46 3.77 8.30 -0.99
C ASN A 46 3.31 7.92 -2.40
N MET A 47 2.82 6.70 -2.55
CA MET A 47 2.25 6.17 -3.79
C MET A 47 0.90 5.51 -3.47
N THR A 48 0.58 4.36 -4.08
CA THR A 48 -0.57 3.54 -3.66
C THR A 48 -0.47 3.20 -2.17
N GLY A 49 0.73 2.85 -1.69
CA GLY A 49 1.07 2.68 -0.28
C GLY A 49 1.94 3.83 0.26
N PRO A 50 2.16 3.87 1.58
CA PRO A 50 3.04 4.85 2.22
C PRO A 50 4.50 4.70 1.79
N SER A 51 5.29 5.77 1.93
CA SER A 51 6.75 5.67 1.89
C SER A 51 7.25 4.69 2.96
N LEU A 52 8.26 3.90 2.57
CA LEU A 52 8.95 2.96 3.45
C LEU A 52 10.22 3.55 4.06
N ALA A 53 10.63 4.78 3.74
CA ALA A 53 11.74 5.42 4.44
C ALA A 53 11.49 5.43 5.95
N ASP A 54 12.53 5.31 6.78
CA ASP A 54 12.46 5.36 8.25
C ASP A 54 11.50 4.32 8.86
N LEU A 55 11.48 3.09 8.32
CA LEU A 55 10.48 2.07 8.66
C LEU A 55 10.65 1.48 10.05
N TRP A 56 11.89 1.19 10.47
CA TRP A 56 12.17 0.52 11.74
C TRP A 56 11.78 1.41 12.93
N ASN A 57 11.17 0.80 13.94
CA ASN A 57 10.63 1.42 15.15
C ASN A 57 9.44 2.37 14.91
N ARG A 58 8.97 2.54 13.68
CA ARG A 58 7.75 3.30 13.42
C ARG A 58 6.53 2.46 13.78
N LYS A 59 5.55 3.09 14.44
CA LYS A 59 4.25 2.48 14.68
C LYS A 59 3.50 2.27 13.36
N ALA A 60 2.86 1.12 13.20
CA ALA A 60 2.06 0.80 12.02
C ALA A 60 0.92 1.82 11.85
N GLY A 61 0.72 2.29 10.62
CA GLY A 61 -0.37 3.20 10.30
C GLY A 61 -0.19 4.66 10.77
N THR A 62 1.03 5.10 11.09
CA THR A 62 1.28 6.43 11.68
C THR A 62 2.17 7.36 10.86
N LEU A 63 2.53 7.04 9.62
CA LEU A 63 3.30 7.97 8.77
C LEU A 63 2.46 9.23 8.51
N PRO A 64 2.85 10.44 8.97
CA PRO A 64 1.98 11.62 8.90
C PRO A 64 1.62 12.05 7.48
N SER A 65 2.50 11.80 6.52
CA SER A 65 2.28 12.14 5.11
C SER A 65 1.27 11.22 4.42
N PHE A 66 0.91 10.06 5.01
CA PHE A 66 -0.04 9.09 4.42
C PHE A 66 -1.27 8.92 5.31
N SER A 67 -2.43 9.42 4.88
CA SER A 67 -3.68 9.35 5.65
C SER A 67 -4.54 8.11 5.35
N ARG A 68 -4.35 7.50 4.17
CA ARG A 68 -5.16 6.40 3.58
C ARG A 68 -4.91 5.01 4.19
N TYR A 69 -4.44 4.95 5.43
CA TYR A 69 -4.31 3.66 6.12
C TYR A 69 -5.68 3.06 6.43
N SER A 70 -5.81 1.74 6.28
CA SER A 70 -6.95 0.99 6.82
C SER A 70 -7.11 1.22 8.32
N GLN A 71 -8.35 1.16 8.82
CA GLN A 71 -8.62 1.26 10.25
C GLN A 71 -7.94 0.13 11.03
N ALA A 72 -7.92 -1.08 10.48
CA ALA A 72 -7.26 -2.24 11.08
C ALA A 72 -5.75 -1.97 11.33
N LEU A 73 -5.05 -1.42 10.34
CA LEU A 73 -3.63 -1.11 10.46
C LEU A 73 -3.37 0.02 11.49
N LYS A 74 -4.21 1.08 11.49
CA LYS A 74 -4.13 2.19 12.48
C LYS A 74 -4.32 1.68 13.91
N SER A 75 -5.24 0.73 14.11
CA SER A 75 -5.59 0.18 15.42
C SER A 75 -4.75 -1.03 15.86
N SER A 76 -3.84 -1.52 15.01
CA SER A 76 -3.08 -2.76 15.26
C SER A 76 -2.19 -2.74 16.49
N GLY A 77 -1.72 -1.56 16.90
CA GLY A 77 -0.75 -1.42 17.99
C GLY A 77 0.67 -1.92 17.67
N ILE A 78 0.91 -2.38 16.45
CA ILE A 78 2.21 -2.93 16.01
C ILE A 78 3.24 -1.82 15.85
N THR A 79 4.47 -2.13 16.26
CA THR A 79 5.67 -1.37 15.91
C THR A 79 6.49 -2.20 14.93
N TRP A 80 7.01 -1.58 13.87
CA TRP A 80 7.80 -2.28 12.87
C TRP A 80 9.20 -2.59 13.40
N ASP A 81 9.49 -3.87 13.53
CA ASP A 81 10.80 -4.43 13.85
C ASP A 81 11.04 -5.68 12.99
N ASP A 82 12.19 -6.35 13.17
CA ASP A 82 12.55 -7.52 12.37
C ASP A 82 11.51 -8.65 12.49
N THR A 83 10.87 -8.80 13.66
CA THR A 83 9.88 -9.86 13.93
C THR A 83 8.54 -9.51 13.30
N THR A 84 8.03 -8.32 13.56
CA THR A 84 6.71 -7.90 13.08
C THR A 84 6.70 -7.72 11.57
N LEU A 85 7.80 -7.23 10.97
CA LEU A 85 7.94 -7.15 9.52
C LEU A 85 8.07 -8.54 8.88
N ASN A 86 8.76 -9.50 9.49
CA ASN A 86 8.81 -10.87 8.96
C ASN A 86 7.41 -11.51 8.91
N GLU A 87 6.62 -11.36 9.97
CA GLU A 87 5.25 -11.87 10.03
C GLU A 87 4.33 -11.14 9.05
N TRP A 88 4.45 -9.80 8.96
CA TRP A 88 3.68 -8.99 8.02
C TRP A 88 3.97 -9.39 6.58
N LEU A 89 5.24 -9.56 6.21
CA LEU A 89 5.64 -9.96 4.87
C LEU A 89 5.24 -11.41 4.56
N ARG A 90 5.10 -12.29 5.56
CA ARG A 90 4.63 -13.68 5.37
C ARG A 90 3.16 -13.74 4.99
N ASP A 91 2.32 -12.99 5.70
CA ASP A 91 0.88 -12.98 5.49
C ASP A 91 0.23 -11.73 6.13
N PRO A 92 0.06 -10.64 5.37
CA PRO A 92 -0.49 -9.40 5.91
C PRO A 92 -1.91 -9.54 6.45
N GLN A 93 -2.77 -10.26 5.73
CA GLN A 93 -4.18 -10.46 6.12
C GLN A 93 -4.29 -11.35 7.35
N HIS A 94 -3.39 -12.32 7.52
CA HIS A 94 -3.35 -13.11 8.76
C HIS A 94 -2.87 -12.29 9.96
N LEU A 95 -1.81 -11.49 9.80
CA LEU A 95 -1.27 -10.69 10.92
C LEU A 95 -2.23 -9.57 11.33
N ILE A 96 -2.84 -8.89 10.35
CA ILE A 96 -3.77 -7.77 10.58
C ILE A 96 -4.99 -7.96 9.67
N PRO A 97 -6.00 -8.73 10.11
CA PRO A 97 -7.22 -8.91 9.35
C PRO A 97 -7.91 -7.58 9.03
N GLY A 98 -8.34 -7.39 7.78
CA GLY A 98 -9.01 -6.17 7.34
C GLY A 98 -8.07 -5.01 7.00
N ASN A 99 -6.76 -5.27 6.92
CA ASN A 99 -5.85 -4.32 6.29
C ASN A 99 -6.16 -4.19 4.78
N THR A 100 -5.80 -3.05 4.18
CA THR A 100 -6.09 -2.77 2.77
C THR A 100 -4.90 -2.96 1.83
N MET A 101 -3.80 -3.59 2.28
CA MET A 101 -2.65 -3.89 1.42
C MET A 101 -2.96 -5.15 0.60
N PRO A 102 -3.11 -5.07 -0.74
CA PRO A 102 -3.49 -6.20 -1.57
C PRO A 102 -2.26 -7.07 -1.91
N PHE A 103 -1.65 -7.67 -0.88
CA PHE A 103 -0.43 -8.45 -1.00
C PHE A 103 -0.62 -9.85 -0.39
N PRO A 104 -0.38 -10.95 -1.15
CA PRO A 104 -0.58 -12.31 -0.67
C PRO A 104 0.50 -12.81 0.32
N GLY A 105 1.60 -12.06 0.45
CA GLY A 105 2.74 -12.42 1.28
C GLY A 105 3.81 -13.23 0.54
N VAL A 106 5.02 -13.25 1.09
CA VAL A 106 6.18 -14.04 0.66
C VAL A 106 6.27 -15.25 1.58
N LYS A 107 5.87 -16.44 1.10
CA LYS A 107 5.81 -17.66 1.95
C LYS A 107 7.18 -18.28 2.24
N ASP A 108 8.11 -18.14 1.31
CA ASP A 108 9.49 -18.63 1.49
C ASP A 108 10.23 -17.80 2.54
N ALA A 109 10.79 -18.47 3.56
CA ALA A 109 11.46 -17.81 4.67
C ALA A 109 12.82 -17.21 4.28
N GLY A 110 13.54 -17.82 3.35
CA GLY A 110 14.83 -17.31 2.86
C GLY A 110 14.65 -15.99 2.11
N ARG A 111 13.70 -15.94 1.17
CA ARG A 111 13.32 -14.72 0.43
C ARG A 111 12.80 -13.62 1.34
N ARG A 112 12.03 -13.95 2.38
CA ARG A 112 11.66 -12.95 3.40
C ARG A 112 12.87 -12.40 4.14
N GLY A 113 13.82 -13.26 4.53
CA GLY A 113 15.06 -12.84 5.16
C GLY A 113 15.88 -11.89 4.28
N ASP A 114 16.06 -12.25 3.01
CA ASP A 114 16.74 -11.41 2.01
C ASP A 114 16.03 -10.05 1.84
N LEU A 115 14.69 -10.04 1.69
CA LEU A 115 13.90 -8.82 1.57
C LEU A 115 13.98 -7.93 2.82
N LEU A 116 13.94 -8.51 4.03
CA LEU A 116 14.13 -7.76 5.27
C LEU A 116 15.51 -7.13 5.36
N ALA A 117 16.56 -7.86 4.95
CA ALA A 117 17.91 -7.31 4.93
C ALA A 117 18.01 -6.09 4.01
N PHE A 118 17.43 -6.18 2.80
CA PHE A 118 17.35 -5.05 1.88
C PHE A 118 16.55 -3.88 2.44
N LEU A 119 15.34 -4.12 2.97
CA LEU A 119 14.51 -3.06 3.54
C LEU A 119 15.24 -2.37 4.72
N LYS A 120 15.98 -3.12 5.53
CA LYS A 120 16.70 -2.57 6.68
C LYS A 120 17.80 -1.60 6.27
N GLU A 121 18.50 -1.88 5.18
CA GLU A 121 19.49 -0.99 4.59
C GLU A 121 18.83 0.20 3.88
N ALA A 122 17.87 -0.09 2.99
CA ALA A 122 17.29 0.88 2.08
C ALA A 122 16.33 1.90 2.72
N THR A 123 15.93 1.68 3.98
CA THR A 123 15.00 2.55 4.71
C THR A 123 15.65 3.27 5.89
N GLN A 124 16.98 3.20 6.04
CA GLN A 124 17.67 3.96 7.08
C GLN A 124 17.50 5.48 6.87
N PRO A 125 17.45 6.26 7.96
CA PRO A 125 17.42 7.71 7.87
C PRO A 125 18.58 8.27 7.04
N GLY A 126 18.25 9.10 6.05
CA GLY A 126 19.23 9.74 5.18
C GLY A 126 19.84 8.84 4.11
N HIS A 127 19.39 7.59 3.97
CA HIS A 127 19.80 6.72 2.87
C HIS A 127 18.97 7.03 1.62
N ALA A 128 19.56 7.74 0.65
CA ALA A 128 18.94 7.88 -0.67
C ALA A 128 19.03 6.55 -1.40
N PRO A 129 17.92 5.93 -1.85
CA PRO A 129 17.98 4.67 -2.58
C PRO A 129 18.80 4.85 -3.87
N PRO A 130 19.59 3.85 -4.29
CA PRO A 130 20.29 3.92 -5.56
C PRO A 130 19.28 4.17 -6.69
N SER A 131 19.53 5.22 -7.49
CA SER A 131 18.60 5.85 -8.44
C SER A 131 18.13 4.97 -9.62
N VAL A 132 18.28 3.64 -9.54
CA VAL A 132 18.06 2.69 -10.64
C VAL A 132 16.64 2.09 -10.62
N VAL A 133 15.89 2.22 -9.52
CA VAL A 133 14.53 1.61 -9.41
C VAL A 133 13.42 2.42 -10.12
N GLN A 134 13.70 3.64 -10.59
CA GLN A 134 12.67 4.56 -11.11
C GLN A 134 12.31 4.44 -12.60
N ARG A 135 12.86 3.48 -13.36
CA ARG A 135 12.54 3.30 -14.80
C ARG A 135 11.33 2.38 -15.08
N GLY A 136 10.44 2.15 -14.11
CA GLY A 136 9.26 1.26 -14.29
C GLY A 136 7.96 1.95 -14.74
N ASN A 137 7.84 3.28 -14.63
CA ASN A 137 6.53 3.95 -14.68
C ASN A 137 6.06 4.43 -16.06
N GLN A 138 6.61 3.92 -17.16
CA GLN A 138 6.30 4.42 -18.51
C GLN A 138 5.32 3.55 -19.34
N MET A 139 4.64 2.56 -18.73
CA MET A 139 3.65 1.72 -19.44
C MET A 139 2.19 1.92 -18.98
N GLY A 140 1.87 2.99 -18.26
CA GLY A 140 0.50 3.27 -17.79
C GLY A 140 -0.49 3.78 -18.84
N GLY A 141 -0.05 4.01 -20.08
CA GLY A 141 -0.84 4.67 -21.13
C GLY A 141 -1.66 3.74 -22.04
N MET A 142 -1.34 2.45 -22.13
CA MET A 142 -1.86 1.59 -23.21
C MET A 142 -2.97 0.60 -22.81
N MET A 143 -3.37 0.53 -21.54
CA MET A 143 -4.44 -0.36 -21.06
C MET A 143 -5.78 0.34 -20.78
N GLY A 144 -5.96 1.60 -21.22
CA GLY A 144 -7.26 2.28 -21.17
C GLY A 144 -8.27 1.85 -22.24
N MET A 145 -7.86 0.96 -23.17
CA MET A 145 -8.62 0.65 -24.39
C MET A 145 -9.19 -0.79 -24.42
N MET A 146 -9.05 -1.57 -23.35
CA MET A 146 -9.54 -2.97 -23.30
C MET A 146 -10.69 -3.15 -22.32
N GLY A 147 -11.64 -2.21 -22.33
CA GLY A 147 -12.94 -2.33 -21.66
C GLY A 147 -14.05 -2.16 -22.68
N GLY A 148 -14.19 -3.13 -23.60
CA GLY A 148 -15.26 -3.17 -24.62
C GLY A 148 -16.64 -3.50 -24.05
N GLY A 149 -17.03 -2.83 -22.95
CA GLY A 149 -18.41 -2.75 -22.50
C GLY A 149 -19.09 -1.52 -23.09
N ALA A 150 -20.41 -1.54 -23.25
CA ALA A 150 -21.16 -0.33 -23.54
C ALA A 150 -20.82 0.73 -22.49
N VAL A 151 -20.61 1.98 -22.92
CA VAL A 151 -20.48 3.12 -21.99
C VAL A 151 -21.75 3.15 -21.14
N PRO A 152 -21.66 3.03 -19.80
CA PRO A 152 -22.85 3.00 -18.96
C PRO A 152 -23.61 4.34 -19.04
N ASN A 153 -24.94 4.29 -19.00
CA ASN A 153 -25.77 5.49 -18.96
C ASN A 153 -25.72 6.10 -17.56
N LEU A 154 -24.98 7.20 -17.43
CA LEU A 154 -24.71 7.90 -16.17
C LEU A 154 -25.87 8.80 -15.72
N LYS A 155 -27.02 8.82 -16.42
CA LYS A 155 -28.25 9.45 -15.93
C LYS A 155 -29.00 8.57 -14.94
N LYS A 156 -28.72 7.27 -14.93
CA LYS A 156 -29.35 6.26 -14.08
C LYS A 156 -28.31 5.66 -13.13
N LEU A 157 -27.79 6.50 -12.24
CA LEU A 157 -26.82 6.09 -11.23
C LEU A 157 -27.54 5.47 -10.03
N GLU A 158 -27.03 4.33 -9.59
CA GLU A 158 -27.34 3.80 -8.26
C GLU A 158 -26.74 4.71 -7.17
N PRO A 159 -27.23 4.66 -5.92
CA PRO A 159 -26.74 5.53 -4.84
C PRO A 159 -25.23 5.44 -4.56
N ASP A 160 -24.61 4.27 -4.76
CA ASP A 160 -23.17 4.03 -4.59
C ASP A 160 -22.32 4.49 -5.80
N GLU A 161 -22.96 4.91 -6.89
CA GLU A 161 -22.31 5.47 -8.07
C GLU A 161 -22.44 7.00 -8.14
N ARG A 162 -23.30 7.58 -7.29
CA ARG A 162 -23.53 9.03 -7.22
C ARG A 162 -22.62 9.67 -6.20
N VAL A 163 -21.72 10.55 -6.64
CA VAL A 163 -20.83 11.31 -5.75
C VAL A 163 -21.62 12.40 -5.03
N GLN A 164 -21.51 12.41 -3.70
CA GLN A 164 -22.13 13.40 -2.82
C GLN A 164 -21.12 14.47 -2.40
N THR A 165 -19.91 14.07 -1.98
CA THR A 165 -18.85 15.00 -1.60
C THR A 165 -17.48 14.52 -2.06
N ILE A 166 -16.62 15.47 -2.39
CA ILE A 166 -15.19 15.24 -2.65
C ILE A 166 -14.41 16.15 -1.73
N THR A 167 -13.57 15.54 -0.90
CA THR A 167 -12.67 16.25 0.00
C THR A 167 -11.24 16.00 -0.42
N HIS A 168 -10.39 17.01 -0.34
CA HIS A 168 -8.96 16.86 -0.55
C HIS A 168 -8.17 17.25 0.71
N CYS A 169 -7.31 16.36 1.17
CA CYS A 169 -6.34 16.61 2.23
C CYS A 169 -4.99 15.99 1.87
N ARG A 170 -3.94 16.81 1.83
CA ARG A 170 -2.57 16.42 1.44
C ARG A 170 -2.52 15.79 0.04
N ASP A 171 -2.32 14.47 -0.04
CA ASP A 171 -2.18 13.69 -1.28
C ASP A 171 -3.41 12.80 -1.55
N THR A 172 -4.52 13.06 -0.84
CA THR A 172 -5.67 12.16 -0.77
C THR A 172 -6.96 12.88 -1.15
N TYR A 173 -7.67 12.30 -2.10
CA TYR A 173 -9.09 12.58 -2.30
C TYR A 173 -9.94 11.59 -1.52
N ARG A 174 -10.92 12.09 -0.79
CA ARG A 174 -11.97 11.31 -0.14
C ARG A 174 -13.28 11.56 -0.86
N VAL A 175 -13.84 10.50 -1.43
CA VAL A 175 -15.11 10.56 -2.15
C VAL A 175 -16.16 9.87 -1.31
N THR A 176 -17.25 10.58 -1.02
CA THR A 176 -18.44 10.01 -0.37
C THR A 176 -19.55 9.91 -1.40
N THR A 177 -20.18 8.74 -1.48
CA THR A 177 -21.28 8.44 -2.39
C THR A 177 -22.63 8.64 -1.70
N ALA A 178 -23.73 8.72 -2.46
CA ALA A 178 -25.05 9.04 -1.93
C ALA A 178 -25.64 7.95 -1.01
N ASP A 179 -25.09 6.73 -1.05
CA ASP A 179 -25.32 5.67 -0.06
C ASP A 179 -24.58 5.90 1.28
N GLY A 180 -23.83 6.99 1.40
CA GLY A 180 -23.07 7.38 2.59
C GLY A 180 -21.72 6.67 2.73
N LYS A 181 -21.31 5.81 1.78
CA LYS A 181 -20.00 5.17 1.83
C LYS A 181 -18.91 6.14 1.39
N THR A 182 -17.74 5.96 1.99
CA THR A 182 -16.57 6.80 1.73
C THR A 182 -15.40 5.95 1.24
N ARG A 183 -14.70 6.44 0.23
CA ARG A 183 -13.49 5.83 -0.33
C ARG A 183 -12.38 6.86 -0.46
N ASP A 184 -11.19 6.48 -0.02
CA ASP A 184 -9.99 7.31 -0.13
C ASP A 184 -9.17 6.87 -1.33
N PHE A 185 -8.76 7.84 -2.15
CA PHE A 185 -7.97 7.66 -3.35
C PHE A 185 -6.71 8.52 -3.26
N TRP A 186 -5.58 7.97 -3.69
CA TRP A 186 -4.39 8.77 -3.97
C TRP A 186 -4.70 9.76 -5.10
N GLU A 187 -4.18 10.99 -5.02
CA GLU A 187 -4.44 12.06 -6.00
C GLU A 187 -4.18 11.66 -7.46
N ARG A 188 -3.28 10.69 -7.70
CA ARG A 188 -2.97 10.19 -9.05
C ARG A 188 -3.84 9.02 -9.51
N ASN A 189 -4.64 8.47 -8.62
CA ASN A 189 -5.55 7.36 -8.87
C ASN A 189 -7.01 7.79 -9.06
N LEU A 190 -7.37 9.02 -8.66
CA LEU A 190 -8.67 9.62 -8.96
C LEU A 190 -8.54 10.56 -10.16
N ARG A 191 -9.31 10.32 -11.22
CA ARG A 191 -9.30 11.15 -12.42
C ARG A 191 -10.60 11.90 -12.54
N PHE A 192 -10.53 13.19 -12.83
CA PHE A 192 -11.70 14.00 -13.11
C PHE A 192 -11.91 14.08 -14.62
N LYS A 193 -13.12 13.76 -15.06
CA LYS A 193 -13.52 13.72 -16.47
C LYS A 193 -14.83 14.48 -16.66
N THR A 194 -15.15 14.80 -17.90
CA THR A 194 -16.44 15.37 -18.28
C THR A 194 -17.09 14.52 -19.36
N ASP A 195 -18.41 14.39 -19.29
CA ASP A 195 -19.23 13.77 -20.32
C ASP A 195 -20.50 14.60 -20.53
N VAL A 196 -20.50 15.38 -21.62
CA VAL A 196 -21.63 16.22 -22.05
C VAL A 196 -22.64 15.44 -22.92
N GLY A 197 -22.40 14.15 -23.14
CA GLY A 197 -23.21 13.30 -24.00
C GLY A 197 -24.60 13.01 -23.42
N GLU A 198 -25.47 12.42 -24.25
CA GLU A 198 -26.84 12.07 -23.84
C GLU A 198 -26.88 11.05 -22.69
N ASP A 199 -25.84 10.23 -22.58
CA ASP A 199 -25.64 9.24 -21.52
C ASP A 199 -24.77 9.75 -20.37
N GLY A 200 -24.32 11.01 -20.43
CA GLY A 200 -23.53 11.65 -19.37
C GLY A 200 -24.32 11.91 -18.08
N PRO A 201 -23.63 12.21 -16.96
CA PRO A 201 -24.28 12.40 -15.67
C PRO A 201 -25.16 13.65 -15.65
N GLN A 202 -26.09 13.70 -14.69
CA GLN A 202 -26.90 14.90 -14.49
C GLN A 202 -26.05 16.03 -13.87
N LYS A 203 -26.32 17.27 -14.26
CA LYS A 203 -25.70 18.45 -13.66
C LYS A 203 -25.93 18.46 -12.15
N GLY A 204 -24.86 18.65 -11.37
CA GLY A 204 -24.86 18.60 -9.91
C GLY A 204 -24.87 17.19 -9.31
N ALA A 205 -24.82 16.14 -10.13
CA ALA A 205 -24.80 14.74 -9.68
C ALA A 205 -23.67 13.96 -10.39
N PRO A 206 -22.40 14.26 -10.08
CA PRO A 206 -21.27 13.56 -10.68
C PRO A 206 -21.31 12.06 -10.39
N ALA A 207 -20.89 11.27 -11.38
CA ALA A 207 -20.79 9.82 -11.29
C ALA A 207 -19.39 9.40 -10.87
N ILE A 208 -19.26 8.31 -10.11
CA ILE A 208 -17.97 7.63 -9.91
C ILE A 208 -17.98 6.25 -10.60
N VAL A 209 -16.95 6.00 -11.41
CA VAL A 209 -16.78 4.74 -12.15
C VAL A 209 -15.44 4.12 -11.81
N SER A 210 -15.40 2.82 -11.55
CA SER A 210 -14.14 2.11 -11.27
C SER A 210 -13.26 2.04 -12.52
N ALA A 211 -11.99 2.43 -12.40
CA ALA A 211 -11.04 2.52 -13.51
C ALA A 211 -9.83 1.57 -13.37
N GLY A 212 -9.84 0.67 -12.37
CA GLY A 212 -8.78 -0.30 -12.12
C GLY A 212 -9.33 -1.66 -11.73
N MET A 213 -8.61 -2.73 -12.10
CA MET A 213 -8.99 -4.11 -11.73
C MET A 213 -8.93 -4.36 -10.22
N MET A 214 -8.13 -3.56 -9.49
CA MET A 214 -7.91 -3.70 -8.05
C MET A 214 -8.81 -2.76 -7.22
N GLY A 215 -9.70 -1.99 -7.85
CA GLY A 215 -10.58 -1.03 -7.17
C GLY A 215 -9.86 0.19 -6.56
N ASP A 216 -8.57 0.36 -6.82
CA ASP A 216 -7.73 1.44 -6.29
C ASP A 216 -7.76 2.71 -7.14
N ARG A 217 -8.38 2.66 -8.33
CA ARG A 217 -8.52 3.78 -9.28
C ARG A 217 -9.98 4.01 -9.64
N ALA A 218 -10.35 5.27 -9.80
CA ALA A 218 -11.68 5.66 -10.24
C ALA A 218 -11.65 6.91 -11.11
N ASP A 219 -12.65 7.03 -11.97
CA ASP A 219 -12.97 8.24 -12.70
C ASP A 219 -14.20 8.88 -12.06
N VAL A 220 -14.12 10.16 -11.69
CA VAL A 220 -15.29 10.97 -11.36
C VAL A 220 -15.67 11.78 -12.60
N ILE A 221 -16.88 11.57 -13.08
CA ILE A 221 -17.38 12.13 -14.35
C ILE A 221 -18.40 13.22 -14.00
N PHE A 222 -18.16 14.42 -14.50
CA PHE A 222 -19.02 15.59 -14.34
C PHE A 222 -19.80 15.86 -15.63
N ALA A 223 -20.94 16.54 -15.50
CA ALA A 223 -21.75 16.90 -16.66
C ALA A 223 -21.07 18.00 -17.47
N VAL A 224 -20.35 18.92 -16.80
CA VAL A 224 -19.63 20.03 -17.43
C VAL A 224 -18.33 20.37 -16.66
N PRO A 225 -17.30 20.96 -17.30
CA PRO A 225 -16.03 21.28 -16.65
C PRO A 225 -16.13 22.21 -15.45
N GLU A 226 -17.11 23.11 -15.44
CA GLU A 226 -17.29 24.13 -14.39
C GLU A 226 -17.65 23.53 -13.02
N GLU A 227 -18.12 22.28 -12.99
CA GLU A 227 -18.49 21.59 -11.75
C GLU A 227 -17.27 21.06 -10.98
N ILE A 228 -16.15 20.83 -11.66
CA ILE A 228 -15.01 20.09 -11.10
C ILE A 228 -14.42 20.81 -9.89
N SER A 229 -14.07 22.10 -10.04
CA SER A 229 -13.45 22.86 -8.96
C SER A 229 -14.42 23.13 -7.81
N GLY A 230 -15.70 23.36 -8.12
CA GLY A 230 -16.74 23.60 -7.12
C GLY A 230 -17.12 22.37 -6.30
N ALA A 231 -16.90 21.17 -6.83
CA ALA A 231 -17.22 19.91 -6.16
C ALA A 231 -16.15 19.46 -5.14
N ILE A 232 -14.95 20.04 -5.20
CA ILE A 232 -13.81 19.62 -4.36
C ILE A 232 -13.61 20.64 -3.23
N SER A 233 -13.73 20.16 -1.99
CA SER A 233 -13.43 20.96 -0.79
C SER A 233 -12.07 20.60 -0.21
N SER A 234 -11.24 21.59 0.09
CA SER A 234 -9.94 21.36 0.75
C SER A 234 -10.10 21.42 2.26
N HIS A 235 -10.09 20.27 2.94
CA HIS A 235 -10.08 20.20 4.39
C HIS A 235 -9.41 18.92 4.90
N CYS A 236 -8.61 19.09 5.94
CA CYS A 236 -8.09 18.06 6.82
C CYS A 236 -8.81 18.24 8.19
#